data_AF-W6L6J2-F1
#
_entry.id   AF-W6L6J2-F1
#
_cell.length_a   1.000
_cell.length_b   1.000
_cell.length_c   1.000
_cell.angle_alpha   90.00
_cell.angle_beta   90.00
_cell.angle_gamma   90.00
#
_symmetry.space_group_name_H-M   'P 1'
#
loop_
_entity.id
_entity.type
_entity.pdbx_description
1 polymer ?
#
loop_
_entity_poly.entity_id
_entity_poly.type
_entity_poly.pdbx_seq_one_letter_code
_entity_poly.pdbx_strand_id
1 'polypeptide(L)'
;MSLTTKATPFPGSKNISFVVEEKVFYLLCDLGKDFGQSTSGKTIIIGSSSGNKQLGKSNAFIGINLFTKSLEKRNLGKDGVAELRTDNFQEVGQGCVWRIEEDGVTLAIKIDFAKTTEWPASSGNSFLLASTVGNKAVGKTGIMCGLNCYRPSNALFAVDKIAVCGPAEVQLSVGGAVDLGNGFSARYAAANEVTVLFEGVIGEESLAMPPCMLEGRMTLALHLGPHKEKRARGEKRSRSTDAASTSSGKDQEGVLNSGDAGSKVRNLHVLCTKTDEDTLRLKITFDPTKSFGRSSSGKSLTVSTSSGFQPIVINGNMVCRIQFNAYRPAPQLDKETVHDAVFRVLKTKPSSDLNTLSFKTVLKELQEELGLREGQETSIKEEAKIAVKTFLDENRRQNS
;
A
#
# COMPACT_ATOMS: atom_id res chain seq x y z
N MET A 1 4.18 -32.63 -13.13
CA MET A 1 3.97 -32.06 -11.78
C MET A 1 3.01 -30.89 -11.91
N SER A 2 2.00 -30.78 -11.05
CA SER A 2 0.98 -29.71 -11.12
C SER A 2 1.59 -28.34 -10.77
N LEU A 3 1.11 -27.26 -11.40
CA LEU A 3 1.55 -25.87 -11.14
C LEU A 3 1.48 -25.53 -9.64
N THR A 4 0.47 -26.06 -8.94
CA THR A 4 0.28 -25.84 -7.49
C THR A 4 1.44 -26.37 -6.65
N THR A 5 2.10 -27.44 -7.08
CA THR A 5 3.24 -28.03 -6.34
C THR A 5 4.54 -27.24 -6.47
N LYS A 6 4.69 -26.43 -7.51
CA LYS A 6 5.86 -25.54 -7.72
C LYS A 6 5.62 -24.12 -7.18
N ALA A 7 4.39 -23.82 -6.76
CA ALA A 7 3.95 -22.48 -6.41
C ALA A 7 4.63 -21.99 -5.12
N THR A 8 5.16 -20.78 -5.18
CA THR A 8 5.68 -20.08 -4.00
C THR A 8 4.73 -18.95 -3.61
N PRO A 9 4.45 -18.72 -2.31
CA PRO A 9 3.66 -17.58 -1.88
C PRO A 9 4.23 -16.26 -2.41
N PHE A 10 3.37 -15.38 -2.91
CA PHE A 10 3.81 -14.09 -3.46
C PHE A 10 4.02 -13.09 -2.31
N PRO A 11 5.23 -12.52 -2.10
CA PRO A 11 5.54 -11.76 -0.89
C PRO A 11 4.61 -10.57 -0.59
N GLY A 12 4.11 -10.53 0.64
CA GLY A 12 3.18 -9.50 1.13
C GLY A 12 1.83 -9.45 0.39
N SER A 13 1.47 -10.52 -0.32
CA SER A 13 0.13 -10.73 -0.89
C SER A 13 -0.80 -11.46 0.08
N LYS A 14 -2.09 -11.47 -0.23
CA LYS A 14 -3.10 -12.31 0.40
C LYS A 14 -3.56 -13.34 -0.62
N ASN A 15 -3.32 -14.61 -0.33
CA ASN A 15 -3.80 -15.74 -1.15
C ASN A 15 -3.37 -15.76 -2.60
N ILE A 16 -2.20 -15.18 -2.89
CA ILE A 16 -1.59 -15.25 -4.21
C ILE A 16 -0.30 -16.03 -4.07
N SER A 17 -0.15 -17.06 -4.89
CA SER A 17 1.13 -17.74 -5.10
C SER A 17 1.53 -17.56 -6.57
N PHE A 18 2.80 -17.76 -6.88
CA PHE A 18 3.29 -17.66 -8.25
C PHE A 18 4.25 -18.78 -8.60
N VAL A 19 4.41 -19.01 -9.90
CA VAL A 19 5.46 -19.85 -10.50
C VAL A 19 6.03 -19.09 -11.68
N VAL A 20 7.35 -19.11 -11.84
CA VAL A 20 8.00 -18.64 -13.06
C VAL A 20 8.60 -19.83 -13.78
N GLU A 21 8.22 -20.03 -15.04
CA GLU A 21 8.84 -21.00 -15.94
C GLU A 21 9.39 -20.20 -17.12
N GLU A 22 10.71 -19.97 -17.12
CA GLU A 22 11.38 -19.11 -18.11
C GLU A 22 10.76 -17.70 -18.19
N LYS A 23 10.07 -17.40 -19.30
CA LYS A 23 9.40 -16.12 -19.58
C LYS A 23 7.90 -16.16 -19.30
N VAL A 24 7.42 -17.25 -18.70
CA VAL A 24 6.02 -17.46 -18.37
C VAL A 24 5.81 -17.28 -16.88
N PHE A 25 4.91 -16.37 -16.53
CA PHE A 25 4.55 -16.07 -15.16
C PHE A 25 3.14 -16.57 -14.87
N TYR A 26 3.04 -17.45 -13.88
CA TYR A 26 1.77 -17.99 -13.39
C TYR A 26 1.44 -17.38 -12.04
N LEU A 27 0.18 -16.96 -11.87
CA LEU A 27 -0.42 -16.57 -10.60
C LEU A 27 -1.50 -17.58 -10.23
N LEU A 28 -1.50 -17.99 -8.98
CA LEU A 28 -2.43 -18.99 -8.43
C LEU A 28 -3.16 -18.38 -7.24
N CYS A 29 -4.49 -18.54 -7.21
CA CYS A 29 -5.34 -18.03 -6.14
C CYS A 29 -6.42 -19.06 -5.79
N ASP A 30 -6.53 -19.42 -4.51
CA ASP A 30 -7.60 -20.30 -4.01
C ASP A 30 -8.89 -19.50 -3.82
N LEU A 31 -9.88 -19.74 -4.69
CA LEU A 31 -11.16 -19.03 -4.69
C LEU A 31 -12.03 -19.33 -3.46
N GLY A 32 -11.72 -20.40 -2.72
CA GLY A 32 -12.43 -20.82 -1.51
C GLY A 32 -12.15 -19.97 -0.28
N LYS A 33 -11.02 -19.24 -0.25
CA LYS A 33 -10.63 -18.45 0.92
C LYS A 33 -11.34 -17.10 1.01
N ASP A 34 -11.32 -16.53 2.21
CA ASP A 34 -11.87 -15.24 2.57
C ASP A 34 -10.88 -14.50 3.48
N PHE A 35 -10.57 -13.25 3.13
CA PHE A 35 -9.66 -12.37 3.87
C PHE A 35 -10.36 -11.12 4.44
N GLY A 36 -11.67 -11.21 4.60
CA GLY A 36 -12.53 -10.20 5.18
C GLY A 36 -12.99 -9.13 4.19
N GLN A 37 -13.75 -8.17 4.72
CA GLN A 37 -14.26 -7.07 3.94
C GLN A 37 -13.14 -6.17 3.41
N SER A 38 -13.32 -5.68 2.19
CA SER A 38 -12.56 -4.57 1.64
C SER A 38 -12.71 -3.32 2.52
N THR A 39 -11.76 -2.40 2.44
CA THR A 39 -11.79 -1.11 3.16
C THR A 39 -13.10 -0.33 2.98
N SER A 40 -13.77 -0.46 1.83
CA SER A 40 -15.05 0.23 1.60
C SER A 40 -16.26 -0.49 2.19
N GLY A 41 -16.09 -1.69 2.75
CA GLY A 41 -17.18 -2.56 3.21
C GLY A 41 -18.04 -3.17 2.09
N LYS A 42 -17.80 -2.83 0.81
CA LYS A 42 -18.68 -3.20 -0.30
C LYS A 42 -18.42 -4.59 -0.89
N THR A 43 -17.26 -5.16 -0.62
CA THR A 43 -16.78 -6.41 -1.22
C THR A 43 -15.97 -7.20 -0.20
N ILE A 44 -15.79 -8.49 -0.46
CA ILE A 44 -15.07 -9.45 0.36
C ILE A 44 -13.84 -9.89 -0.43
N ILE A 45 -12.66 -9.80 0.19
CA ILE A 45 -11.39 -10.07 -0.48
C ILE A 45 -11.15 -11.58 -0.53
N ILE A 46 -10.98 -12.12 -1.74
CA ILE A 46 -10.62 -13.52 -1.99
C ILE A 46 -9.10 -13.65 -2.15
N GLY A 47 -8.48 -12.69 -2.85
CA GLY A 47 -7.04 -12.62 -3.02
C GLY A 47 -6.60 -11.23 -3.46
N SER A 48 -5.38 -10.83 -3.13
CA SER A 48 -4.84 -9.53 -3.53
C SER A 48 -3.33 -9.51 -3.46
N SER A 49 -2.66 -8.85 -4.39
CA SER A 49 -1.24 -8.52 -4.25
C SER A 49 -0.97 -7.43 -3.21
N SER A 50 -2.00 -6.85 -2.58
CA SER A 50 -1.89 -5.75 -1.61
C SER A 50 -1.22 -4.50 -2.20
N GLY A 51 -1.53 -4.19 -3.47
CA GLY A 51 -0.91 -3.09 -4.23
C GLY A 51 -0.06 -3.61 -5.39
N ASN A 52 0.71 -2.72 -6.01
CA ASN A 52 1.59 -3.09 -7.11
C ASN A 52 2.87 -3.71 -6.56
N LYS A 53 3.17 -4.95 -6.96
CA LYS A 53 4.33 -5.73 -6.52
C LYS A 53 5.34 -5.84 -7.63
N GLN A 54 6.60 -5.58 -7.34
CA GLN A 54 7.67 -5.70 -8.32
C GLN A 54 7.91 -7.18 -8.68
N LEU A 55 8.06 -7.46 -9.97
CA LEU A 55 8.40 -8.78 -10.48
C LEU A 55 9.92 -8.95 -10.54
N GLY A 56 10.53 -9.19 -9.38
CA GLY A 56 11.99 -9.34 -9.26
C GLY A 56 12.75 -8.10 -9.70
N LYS A 57 13.80 -8.29 -10.51
CA LYS A 57 14.63 -7.19 -11.05
C LYS A 57 14.25 -6.82 -12.48
N SER A 58 13.02 -7.14 -12.91
CA SER A 58 12.56 -6.95 -14.29
C SER A 58 12.10 -5.52 -14.61
N ASN A 59 11.99 -4.64 -13.61
CA ASN A 59 11.30 -3.34 -13.70
C ASN A 59 9.79 -3.41 -13.98
N ALA A 60 9.21 -4.61 -14.02
CA ALA A 60 7.76 -4.78 -14.09
C ALA A 60 7.14 -4.82 -12.69
N PHE A 61 5.89 -4.39 -12.62
CA PHE A 61 5.04 -4.39 -11.44
C PHE A 61 3.72 -5.05 -11.77
N ILE A 62 3.18 -5.83 -10.83
CA ILE A 62 1.89 -6.48 -10.97
C ILE A 62 0.96 -6.13 -9.81
N GLY A 63 -0.26 -5.73 -10.14
CA GLY A 63 -1.36 -5.57 -9.20
C GLY A 63 -2.46 -6.55 -9.55
N ILE A 64 -2.90 -7.37 -8.60
CA ILE A 64 -4.05 -8.28 -8.75
C ILE A 64 -5.00 -8.12 -7.56
N ASN A 65 -6.30 -8.13 -7.84
CA ASN A 65 -7.36 -8.17 -6.83
C ASN A 65 -8.44 -9.16 -7.27
N LEU A 66 -8.80 -10.08 -6.38
CA LEU A 66 -9.95 -10.98 -6.50
C LEU A 66 -10.90 -10.70 -5.35
N PHE A 67 -12.17 -10.48 -5.66
CA PHE A 67 -13.19 -10.15 -4.67
C PHE A 67 -14.57 -10.64 -5.08
N THR A 68 -15.44 -10.85 -4.10
CA THR A 68 -16.88 -11.08 -4.32
C THR A 68 -17.69 -10.00 -3.61
N LYS A 69 -18.92 -9.75 -4.06
CA LYS A 69 -19.87 -8.89 -3.34
C LYS A 69 -20.55 -9.62 -2.18
N SER A 70 -20.66 -10.94 -2.24
CA SER A 70 -21.31 -11.77 -1.22
C SER A 70 -20.77 -13.19 -1.28
N LEU A 71 -20.48 -13.78 -0.11
CA LEU A 71 -20.08 -15.18 -0.01
C LEU A 71 -21.25 -16.13 -0.31
N GLU A 72 -22.49 -15.72 -0.03
CA GLU A 72 -23.69 -16.53 -0.32
C GLU A 72 -23.88 -16.72 -1.83
N LYS A 73 -23.48 -15.70 -2.62
CA LYS A 73 -23.52 -15.75 -4.09
C LYS A 73 -22.28 -16.40 -4.70
N ARG A 74 -21.33 -16.86 -3.88
CA ARG A 74 -20.12 -17.52 -4.37
C ARG A 74 -20.45 -18.95 -4.76
N ASN A 75 -20.36 -19.26 -6.05
CA ASN A 75 -20.62 -20.59 -6.58
C ASN A 75 -19.33 -21.27 -7.05
N LEU A 76 -18.71 -22.08 -6.19
CA LEU A 76 -17.56 -22.92 -6.56
C LEU A 76 -17.99 -24.35 -6.93
N GLY A 77 -19.29 -24.60 -7.08
CA GLY A 77 -19.81 -25.87 -7.58
C GLY A 77 -19.50 -26.07 -9.06
N LYS A 78 -19.76 -27.28 -9.58
CA LYS A 78 -19.46 -27.66 -10.96
C LYS A 78 -19.93 -26.61 -11.98
N ASP A 79 -21.16 -26.13 -11.85
CA ASP A 79 -21.74 -25.13 -12.78
C ASP A 79 -21.08 -23.75 -12.68
N GLY A 80 -20.59 -23.38 -11.49
CA GLY A 80 -19.94 -22.10 -11.24
C GLY A 80 -18.59 -21.99 -11.94
N VAL A 81 -17.86 -23.10 -11.98
CA VAL A 81 -16.48 -23.17 -12.50
C VAL A 81 -16.36 -23.81 -13.88
N ALA A 82 -17.41 -24.48 -14.37
CA ALA A 82 -17.40 -25.28 -15.60
C ALA A 82 -16.83 -24.53 -16.81
N GLU A 83 -17.17 -23.25 -16.94
CA GLU A 83 -16.68 -22.43 -18.05
C GLU A 83 -15.16 -22.38 -18.08
N LEU A 84 -14.50 -22.21 -16.92
CA LEU A 84 -13.05 -22.04 -16.84
C LEU A 84 -12.30 -23.33 -16.46
N ARG A 85 -13.00 -24.40 -16.09
CA ARG A 85 -12.41 -25.70 -15.75
C ARG A 85 -12.16 -26.51 -17.03
N THR A 86 -11.21 -26.03 -17.83
CA THR A 86 -10.85 -26.58 -19.14
C THR A 86 -9.37 -26.95 -19.19
N ASP A 87 -9.00 -27.89 -20.07
CA ASP A 87 -7.59 -28.27 -20.27
C ASP A 87 -6.76 -27.09 -20.78
N ASN A 88 -7.37 -26.22 -21.60
CA ASN A 88 -6.73 -25.05 -22.16
C ASN A 88 -7.01 -23.79 -21.33
N PHE A 89 -6.03 -22.89 -21.29
CA PHE A 89 -6.24 -21.54 -20.78
C PHE A 89 -7.13 -20.73 -21.75
N GLN A 90 -7.98 -19.89 -21.19
CA GLN A 90 -8.87 -18.99 -21.93
C GLN A 90 -8.39 -17.55 -21.85
N GLU A 91 -8.57 -16.79 -22.93
CA GLU A 91 -8.16 -15.40 -22.97
C GLU A 91 -8.93 -14.53 -21.98
N VAL A 92 -8.21 -13.63 -21.31
CA VAL A 92 -8.81 -12.62 -20.44
C VAL A 92 -8.10 -11.29 -20.64
N GLY A 93 -8.82 -10.32 -21.23
CA GLY A 93 -8.25 -9.01 -21.49
C GLY A 93 -7.14 -9.08 -22.54
N GLN A 94 -5.94 -8.59 -22.20
CA GLN A 94 -4.81 -8.48 -23.11
C GLN A 94 -3.54 -9.03 -22.46
N GLY A 95 -2.88 -9.97 -23.14
CA GLY A 95 -1.63 -10.59 -22.66
C GLY A 95 -1.80 -11.52 -21.45
N CYS A 96 -3.03 -11.81 -21.02
CA CYS A 96 -3.34 -12.74 -19.94
C CYS A 96 -4.29 -13.83 -20.43
N VAL A 97 -4.08 -15.03 -19.93
CA VAL A 97 -5.02 -16.15 -20.09
C VAL A 97 -5.26 -16.79 -18.72
N TRP A 98 -6.39 -17.43 -18.48
CA TRP A 98 -6.71 -18.05 -17.19
C TRP A 98 -7.48 -19.36 -17.32
N ARG A 99 -7.51 -20.15 -16.25
CA ARG A 99 -8.38 -21.32 -16.09
C ARG A 99 -8.55 -21.66 -14.62
N ILE A 100 -9.51 -22.52 -14.31
CA ILE A 100 -9.62 -23.16 -13.00
C ILE A 100 -8.93 -24.52 -13.07
N GLU A 101 -8.02 -24.77 -12.14
CA GLU A 101 -7.27 -26.02 -12.06
C GLU A 101 -8.19 -27.20 -11.71
N GLU A 102 -7.65 -28.42 -11.82
CA GLU A 102 -8.41 -29.66 -11.61
C GLU A 102 -9.05 -29.79 -10.22
N ASP A 103 -8.54 -29.06 -9.22
CA ASP A 103 -9.15 -29.02 -7.88
C ASP A 103 -10.51 -28.29 -7.86
N GLY A 104 -10.86 -27.55 -8.93
CA GLY A 104 -12.10 -26.81 -9.05
C GLY A 104 -12.18 -25.54 -8.21
N VAL A 105 -11.11 -25.16 -7.52
CA VAL A 105 -11.09 -23.99 -6.61
C VAL A 105 -9.89 -23.08 -6.82
N THR A 106 -8.84 -23.52 -7.50
CA THR A 106 -7.67 -22.69 -7.78
C THR A 106 -7.81 -22.02 -9.14
N LEU A 107 -7.86 -20.68 -9.15
CA LEU A 107 -7.70 -19.91 -10.38
C LEU A 107 -6.22 -19.81 -10.72
N ALA A 108 -5.85 -20.26 -11.92
CA ALA A 108 -4.54 -20.05 -12.52
C ALA A 108 -4.64 -18.96 -13.59
N ILE A 109 -3.82 -17.92 -13.47
CA ILE A 109 -3.64 -16.88 -14.48
C ILE A 109 -2.22 -17.01 -15.03
N LYS A 110 -2.09 -17.02 -16.35
CA LYS A 110 -0.82 -17.15 -17.06
C LYS A 110 -0.57 -15.90 -17.90
N ILE A 111 0.66 -15.39 -17.81
CA ILE A 111 1.20 -14.33 -18.65
C ILE A 111 2.45 -14.87 -19.33
N ASP A 112 2.43 -14.97 -20.66
CA ASP A 112 3.57 -15.40 -21.46
C ASP A 112 4.25 -14.16 -22.04
N PHE A 113 5.29 -13.67 -21.36
CA PHE A 113 5.94 -12.41 -21.72
C PHE A 113 6.69 -12.46 -23.06
N ALA A 114 6.93 -13.66 -23.62
CA ALA A 114 7.45 -13.79 -24.98
C ALA A 114 6.39 -13.47 -26.04
N LYS A 115 5.11 -13.51 -25.69
CA LYS A 115 3.96 -13.27 -26.58
C LYS A 115 3.21 -11.98 -26.27
N THR A 116 3.46 -11.35 -25.13
CA THR A 116 2.86 -10.06 -24.80
C THR A 116 3.43 -8.96 -25.70
N THR A 117 2.56 -8.09 -26.20
CA THR A 117 2.96 -6.82 -26.80
C THR A 117 2.76 -5.73 -25.77
N GLU A 118 3.69 -4.80 -25.61
CA GLU A 118 3.55 -3.68 -24.68
C GLU A 118 2.68 -2.57 -25.28
N TRP A 119 1.89 -1.88 -24.46
CA TRP A 119 1.09 -0.73 -24.90
C TRP A 119 1.07 0.39 -23.87
N PRO A 120 1.01 1.67 -24.30
CA PRO A 120 1.01 2.79 -23.37
C PRO A 120 -0.23 2.76 -22.48
N ALA A 121 -0.03 2.94 -21.18
CA ALA A 121 -1.13 3.14 -20.24
C ALA A 121 -1.75 4.52 -20.43
N SER A 122 -3.03 4.67 -20.07
CA SER A 122 -3.75 5.95 -20.15
C SER A 122 -3.13 7.07 -19.31
N SER A 123 -2.32 6.72 -18.31
CA SER A 123 -1.58 7.68 -17.49
C SER A 123 -0.40 8.33 -18.22
N GLY A 124 0.11 7.72 -19.30
CA GLY A 124 1.31 8.15 -20.03
C GLY A 124 2.64 7.83 -19.33
N ASN A 125 2.62 7.35 -18.08
CA ASN A 125 3.83 7.13 -17.27
C ASN A 125 4.27 5.66 -17.20
N SER A 126 3.57 4.78 -17.92
CA SER A 126 3.85 3.34 -17.91
C SER A 126 3.39 2.66 -19.20
N PHE A 127 3.96 1.48 -19.46
CA PHE A 127 3.52 0.56 -20.48
C PHE A 127 2.92 -0.68 -19.81
N LEU A 128 1.71 -1.03 -20.20
CA LEU A 128 1.07 -2.27 -19.82
C LEU A 128 1.72 -3.43 -20.58
N LEU A 129 2.01 -4.49 -19.83
CA LEU A 129 2.53 -5.76 -20.34
C LEU A 129 1.40 -6.79 -20.43
N ALA A 130 0.47 -6.74 -19.47
CA ALA A 130 -0.67 -7.64 -19.40
C ALA A 130 -1.78 -7.00 -18.56
N SER A 131 -3.05 -7.22 -18.90
CA SER A 131 -4.19 -6.69 -18.12
C SER A 131 -5.44 -7.50 -18.36
N THR A 132 -6.28 -7.66 -17.34
CA THR A 132 -7.66 -8.17 -17.52
C THR A 132 -8.59 -7.13 -18.16
N VAL A 133 -8.13 -5.89 -18.36
CA VAL A 133 -8.91 -4.76 -18.90
C VAL A 133 -10.15 -4.50 -18.02
N GLY A 134 -9.88 -4.12 -16.77
CA GLY A 134 -10.88 -3.94 -15.73
C GLY A 134 -11.18 -5.22 -14.95
N ASN A 135 -12.26 -5.20 -14.16
CA ASN A 135 -12.68 -6.36 -13.38
C ASN A 135 -13.47 -7.33 -14.25
N LYS A 136 -12.99 -8.57 -14.36
CA LYS A 136 -13.61 -9.65 -15.14
C LYS A 136 -14.20 -10.71 -14.22
N ALA A 137 -15.35 -11.26 -14.59
CA ALA A 137 -15.97 -12.34 -13.83
C ALA A 137 -15.16 -13.63 -14.01
N VAL A 138 -14.93 -14.36 -12.92
CA VAL A 138 -14.28 -15.67 -12.94
C VAL A 138 -15.37 -16.72 -13.16
N GLY A 139 -15.70 -16.98 -14.43
CA GLY A 139 -16.83 -17.84 -14.82
C GLY A 139 -18.14 -17.37 -14.16
N LYS A 140 -18.89 -18.31 -13.61
CA LYS A 140 -20.15 -18.06 -12.89
C LYS A 140 -19.99 -18.10 -11.36
N THR A 141 -18.76 -17.95 -10.88
CA THR A 141 -18.46 -18.07 -9.45
C THR A 141 -18.95 -16.92 -8.59
N GLY A 142 -19.33 -15.79 -9.19
CA GLY A 142 -19.64 -14.55 -8.48
C GLY A 142 -18.39 -13.78 -8.01
N ILE A 143 -17.19 -14.29 -8.31
CA ILE A 143 -15.90 -13.62 -8.03
C ILE A 143 -15.49 -12.78 -9.23
N MET A 144 -15.00 -11.58 -8.96
CA MET A 144 -14.39 -10.68 -9.93
C MET A 144 -12.88 -10.67 -9.75
N CYS A 145 -12.14 -10.61 -10.85
CA CYS A 145 -10.69 -10.50 -10.87
C CYS A 145 -10.27 -9.29 -11.71
N GLY A 146 -9.45 -8.42 -11.13
CA GLY A 146 -8.77 -7.33 -11.84
C GLY A 146 -7.28 -7.51 -11.71
N LEU A 147 -6.56 -7.47 -12.84
CA LEU A 147 -5.10 -7.58 -12.90
C LEU A 147 -4.53 -6.55 -13.86
N ASN A 148 -3.42 -5.93 -13.46
CA ASN A 148 -2.56 -5.12 -14.32
C ASN A 148 -1.10 -5.48 -14.06
N CYS A 149 -0.36 -5.80 -15.11
CA CYS A 149 1.09 -5.91 -15.13
C CYS A 149 1.64 -4.82 -16.03
N TYR A 150 2.57 -4.01 -15.52
CA TYR A 150 3.11 -2.85 -16.24
C TYR A 150 4.56 -2.60 -15.87
N ARG A 151 5.27 -1.85 -16.71
CA ARG A 151 6.57 -1.25 -16.39
C ARG A 151 6.51 0.28 -16.52
N PRO A 152 7.33 1.04 -15.78
CA PRO A 152 7.47 2.48 -15.97
C PRO A 152 7.93 2.83 -17.38
N SER A 153 7.54 4.00 -17.90
CA SER A 153 7.96 4.48 -19.23
C SER A 153 9.47 4.68 -19.34
N ASN A 154 10.11 5.03 -18.22
CA ASN A 154 11.55 5.29 -18.11
C ASN A 154 12.41 4.05 -17.81
N ALA A 155 11.81 2.86 -17.81
CA ALA A 155 12.54 1.62 -17.55
C ALA A 155 12.28 0.61 -18.67
N LEU A 156 13.30 -0.16 -19.02
CA LEU A 156 13.16 -1.32 -19.91
C LEU A 156 12.72 -2.55 -19.10
N PHE A 157 11.84 -3.35 -19.71
CA PHE A 157 11.39 -4.61 -19.12
C PHE A 157 12.45 -5.70 -19.34
N ALA A 158 13.07 -6.15 -18.25
CA ALA A 158 14.05 -7.23 -18.30
C ALA A 158 13.38 -8.57 -17.95
N VAL A 159 12.77 -9.21 -18.95
CA VAL A 159 11.97 -10.44 -18.79
C VAL A 159 12.74 -11.57 -18.09
N ASP A 160 14.03 -11.73 -18.37
CA ASP A 160 14.85 -12.79 -17.80
C ASP A 160 15.13 -12.57 -16.29
N LYS A 161 14.76 -11.41 -15.74
CA LYS A 161 14.91 -11.05 -14.32
C LYS A 161 13.62 -11.22 -13.51
N ILE A 162 12.60 -11.88 -14.04
CA ILE A 162 11.33 -12.20 -13.36
C ILE A 162 11.46 -13.39 -12.41
N ALA A 163 12.39 -14.31 -12.69
CA ALA A 163 12.54 -15.61 -12.00
C ALA A 163 12.74 -15.50 -10.47
N VAL A 164 13.03 -14.32 -9.96
CA VAL A 164 13.08 -14.02 -8.53
C VAL A 164 11.96 -13.04 -8.21
N CYS A 165 10.69 -13.46 -8.21
CA CYS A 165 9.59 -12.57 -7.79
C CYS A 165 9.61 -12.39 -6.29
N GLY A 166 10.31 -11.34 -5.92
CA GLY A 166 10.66 -10.93 -4.58
C GLY A 166 12.02 -10.29 -4.74
N PRO A 167 12.26 -9.07 -4.24
CA PRO A 167 13.61 -8.83 -3.79
C PRO A 167 13.88 -9.95 -2.76
N ALA A 168 15.13 -10.37 -2.58
CA ALA A 168 15.52 -10.49 -1.18
C ALA A 168 15.19 -9.10 -0.65
N GLU A 169 13.98 -8.91 -0.10
CA GLU A 169 13.53 -7.62 0.42
C GLU A 169 14.73 -7.14 1.17
N VAL A 170 15.29 -6.02 0.74
CA VAL A 170 16.48 -5.54 1.36
C VAL A 170 16.04 -5.21 2.78
N GLN A 171 16.28 -6.17 3.65
CA GLN A 171 15.86 -6.17 5.03
C GLN A 171 17.00 -5.51 5.74
N LEU A 172 16.74 -4.27 6.11
CA LEU A 172 17.65 -3.49 6.89
C LEU A 172 17.31 -3.74 8.35
N SER A 173 18.26 -4.33 9.07
CA SER A 173 18.24 -4.43 10.53
C SER A 173 19.04 -3.29 11.14
N VAL A 174 18.84 -3.02 12.42
CA VAL A 174 19.62 -2.02 13.16
C VAL A 174 21.12 -2.32 13.03
N GLY A 175 21.90 -1.28 12.74
CA GLY A 175 23.33 -1.36 12.39
C GLY A 175 23.62 -1.58 10.90
N GLY A 176 22.61 -1.97 10.10
CA GLY A 176 22.76 -2.30 8.70
C GLY A 176 22.79 -1.08 7.76
N ALA A 177 23.46 -1.25 6.63
CA ALA A 177 23.44 -0.34 5.49
C ALA A 177 23.29 -1.12 4.19
N VAL A 178 22.69 -0.51 3.19
CA VAL A 178 22.48 -1.13 1.88
C VAL A 178 22.52 -0.11 0.75
N ASP A 179 23.20 -0.48 -0.32
CA ASP A 179 23.09 0.17 -1.62
C ASP A 179 21.86 -0.37 -2.36
N LEU A 180 20.93 0.51 -2.71
CA LEU A 180 19.73 0.18 -3.44
C LEU A 180 19.91 0.39 -4.96
N GLY A 181 21.04 0.97 -5.38
CA GLY A 181 21.32 1.32 -6.77
C GLY A 181 20.67 2.62 -7.21
N ASN A 182 21.01 3.09 -8.42
CA ASN A 182 20.52 4.34 -9.00
C ASN A 182 20.70 5.56 -8.09
N GLY A 183 21.84 5.62 -7.38
CA GLY A 183 22.16 6.69 -6.44
C GLY A 183 21.47 6.56 -5.08
N PHE A 184 20.58 5.59 -4.87
CA PHE A 184 19.89 5.40 -3.59
C PHE A 184 20.65 4.47 -2.65
N SER A 185 20.73 4.82 -1.38
CA SER A 185 21.15 3.92 -0.31
C SER A 185 20.34 4.16 0.96
N ALA A 186 20.33 3.18 1.87
CA ALA A 186 19.66 3.28 3.16
C ALA A 186 20.54 2.75 4.28
N ARG A 187 20.45 3.35 5.46
CA ARG A 187 21.14 2.95 6.68
C ARG A 187 20.18 2.99 7.87
N TYR A 188 20.09 1.89 8.61
CA TYR A 188 19.34 1.81 9.86
C TYR A 188 20.34 1.90 11.01
N ALA A 189 20.72 3.12 11.40
CA ALA A 189 21.86 3.34 12.29
C ALA A 189 21.59 2.87 13.73
N ALA A 190 20.41 3.19 14.24
CA ALA A 190 19.94 2.84 15.58
C ALA A 190 18.43 2.57 15.53
N ALA A 191 17.87 1.93 16.56
CA ALA A 191 16.44 1.58 16.61
C ALA A 191 15.49 2.77 16.35
N ASN A 192 15.93 3.99 16.65
CA ASN A 192 15.21 5.25 16.49
C ASN A 192 15.79 6.17 15.39
N GLU A 193 16.68 5.66 14.52
CA GLU A 193 17.30 6.48 13.47
C GLU A 193 17.53 5.70 12.17
N VAL A 194 16.81 6.10 11.13
CA VAL A 194 16.98 5.62 9.76
C VAL A 194 17.36 6.77 8.87
N THR A 195 18.34 6.55 7.99
CA THR A 195 18.76 7.47 6.94
C THR A 195 18.53 6.85 5.58
N VAL A 196 17.87 7.59 4.68
CA VAL A 196 17.84 7.29 3.23
C VAL A 196 18.66 8.37 2.53
N LEU A 197 19.61 7.95 1.70
CA LEU A 197 20.45 8.84 0.91
C LEU A 197 20.12 8.68 -0.58
N PHE A 198 20.13 9.80 -1.30
CA PHE A 198 20.23 9.81 -2.74
C PHE A 198 21.42 10.69 -3.15
N GLU A 199 22.24 10.21 -4.08
CA GLU A 199 23.31 10.97 -4.70
C GLU A 199 23.27 10.76 -6.21
N GLY A 200 23.01 11.82 -6.97
CA GLY A 200 22.92 11.75 -8.42
C GLY A 200 22.24 12.94 -9.07
N VAL A 201 22.08 12.86 -10.39
CA VAL A 201 21.41 13.87 -11.20
C VAL A 201 19.93 13.53 -11.33
N ILE A 202 19.06 14.50 -11.09
CA ILE A 202 17.61 14.36 -11.32
C ILE A 202 17.29 14.97 -12.68
N GLY A 203 17.08 14.12 -13.67
CA GLY A 203 16.72 14.52 -15.03
C GLY A 203 15.27 15.00 -15.17
N GLU A 204 14.74 14.93 -16.39
CA GLU A 204 13.35 15.31 -16.69
C GLU A 204 12.30 14.32 -16.18
N GLU A 205 12.72 13.11 -15.85
CA GLU A 205 11.87 12.02 -15.41
C GLU A 205 11.97 11.81 -13.90
N SER A 206 10.88 11.31 -13.31
CA SER A 206 10.87 10.97 -11.88
C SER A 206 11.69 9.71 -11.61
N LEU A 207 12.45 9.73 -10.53
CA LEU A 207 13.17 8.57 -10.00
C LEU A 207 12.39 7.97 -8.83
N ALA A 208 12.40 6.64 -8.73
CA ALA A 208 11.81 5.92 -7.61
C ALA A 208 12.87 5.07 -6.95
N MET A 209 12.95 5.16 -5.62
CA MET A 209 13.82 4.31 -4.82
C MET A 209 13.31 2.86 -4.89
N PRO A 210 14.20 1.89 -5.12
CA PRO A 210 13.85 0.48 -5.04
C PRO A 210 13.25 0.10 -3.68
N PRO A 211 12.34 -0.89 -3.60
CA PRO A 211 11.70 -1.27 -2.35
C PRO A 211 12.72 -1.66 -1.26
N CYS A 212 12.59 -1.06 -0.09
CA CYS A 212 13.42 -1.35 1.08
C CYS A 212 12.51 -1.58 2.30
N MET A 213 12.83 -2.59 3.11
CA MET A 213 12.08 -2.91 4.32
C MET A 213 12.97 -2.85 5.56
N LEU A 214 12.45 -2.25 6.62
CA LEU A 214 13.10 -2.30 7.93
C LEU A 214 12.51 -3.48 8.72
N GLU A 215 13.39 -4.38 9.15
CA GLU A 215 13.06 -5.56 9.97
C GLU A 215 11.87 -6.39 9.44
N GLY A 216 11.68 -6.41 8.11
CA GLY A 216 10.58 -7.14 7.48
C GLY A 216 9.18 -6.61 7.81
N ARG A 217 9.04 -5.44 8.45
CA ARG A 217 7.73 -4.93 8.93
C ARG A 217 7.38 -3.54 8.44
N MET A 218 8.37 -2.72 8.12
CA MET A 218 8.15 -1.34 7.68
C MET A 218 8.67 -1.14 6.27
N THR A 219 7.83 -0.62 5.39
CA THR A 219 8.18 -0.31 4.00
C THR A 219 8.62 1.13 3.89
N LEU A 220 9.73 1.35 3.18
CA LEU A 220 10.22 2.67 2.79
C LEU A 220 9.94 2.92 1.31
N ALA A 221 9.40 4.10 0.99
CA ALA A 221 9.15 4.52 -0.37
C ALA A 221 9.57 5.99 -0.55
N LEU A 222 10.44 6.23 -1.53
CA LEU A 222 10.90 7.56 -1.91
C LEU A 222 10.74 7.73 -3.42
N HIS A 223 10.11 8.84 -3.83
CA HIS A 223 10.08 9.29 -5.21
C HIS A 223 10.69 10.68 -5.30
N LEU A 224 11.53 10.89 -6.30
CA LEU A 224 12.11 12.17 -6.66
C LEU A 224 11.48 12.60 -7.98
N GLY A 225 10.90 13.79 -8.00
CA GLY A 225 10.32 14.40 -9.19
C GLY A 225 11.20 15.52 -9.74
N PRO A 226 11.11 15.81 -11.04
CA PRO A 226 11.85 16.88 -11.69
C PRO A 226 11.45 18.25 -11.15
N HIS A 227 12.30 19.25 -11.40
CA HIS A 227 12.08 20.67 -11.08
C HIS A 227 11.01 21.34 -11.96
N LYS A 228 9.94 20.65 -12.39
CA LYS A 228 8.90 21.27 -13.23
C LYS A 228 7.93 22.06 -12.35
N GLU A 229 7.80 23.37 -12.61
CA GLU A 229 6.71 24.18 -12.09
C GLU A 229 5.36 23.57 -12.47
N LYS A 230 4.38 23.64 -11.56
CA LYS A 230 3.04 23.11 -11.75
C LYS A 230 2.45 23.71 -13.05
N ARG A 231 2.36 22.92 -14.14
CA ARG A 231 1.45 23.25 -15.25
C ARG A 231 0.04 23.30 -14.66
N ALA A 232 -0.55 24.49 -14.63
CA ALA A 232 -1.95 24.68 -14.29
C ALA A 232 -2.82 23.87 -15.27
N ARG A 233 -3.21 22.66 -14.88
CA ARG A 233 -4.14 21.83 -15.64
C ARG A 233 -5.54 22.11 -15.07
N GLY A 234 -6.38 22.75 -15.87
CA GLY A 234 -7.70 23.22 -15.48
C GLY A 234 -8.60 22.11 -14.94
N GLU A 235 -8.89 22.16 -13.65
CA GLU A 235 -9.96 21.39 -13.02
C GLU A 235 -11.24 22.23 -13.00
N LYS A 236 -12.20 21.85 -13.84
CA LYS A 236 -13.61 22.20 -13.60
C LYS A 236 -14.14 21.29 -12.49
N ARG A 237 -14.50 21.94 -11.37
CA ARG A 237 -15.39 21.52 -10.26
C ARG A 237 -14.85 20.48 -9.26
N SER A 238 -14.41 20.98 -8.10
CA SER A 238 -15.29 21.17 -6.93
C SER A 238 -14.66 22.21 -6.00
N ARG A 239 -15.44 23.20 -5.56
CA ARG A 239 -14.99 24.24 -4.63
C ARG A 239 -14.61 23.61 -3.28
N SER A 240 -13.32 23.39 -3.04
CA SER A 240 -12.73 23.59 -1.72
C SER A 240 -11.61 24.61 -1.90
N THR A 241 -11.73 25.71 -1.17
CA THR A 241 -10.77 26.81 -1.13
C THR A 241 -9.50 26.35 -0.42
N ASP A 242 -8.63 25.62 -1.11
CA ASP A 242 -7.24 25.45 -0.68
C ASP A 242 -6.46 26.63 -1.25
N ALA A 243 -6.47 27.71 -0.48
CA ALA A 243 -5.55 28.82 -0.64
C ALA A 243 -4.12 28.27 -0.71
N ALA A 244 -3.35 28.78 -1.66
CA ALA A 244 -1.90 28.62 -1.67
C ALA A 244 -1.37 29.06 -0.30
N SER A 245 -1.02 28.10 0.55
CA SER A 245 -0.32 28.37 1.79
C SER A 245 1.12 28.69 1.43
N THR A 246 1.39 29.96 1.15
CA THR A 246 2.70 30.57 1.42
C THR A 246 2.97 30.41 2.91
N SER A 247 3.56 29.29 3.31
CA SER A 247 4.08 29.11 4.66
C SER A 247 5.38 29.87 4.76
N SER A 248 5.30 31.06 5.37
CA SER A 248 6.43 31.76 5.96
C SER A 248 6.90 30.99 7.21
N GLY A 249 7.56 29.85 6.99
CA GLY A 249 8.42 29.21 8.00
C GLY A 249 9.82 29.80 7.87
N LYS A 250 10.64 29.76 8.93
CA LYS A 250 12.04 30.18 8.84
C LYS A 250 12.79 29.18 7.94
N ASP A 251 12.80 29.45 6.64
CA ASP A 251 13.39 28.60 5.61
C ASP A 251 14.91 28.55 5.79
N GLN A 252 15.41 27.44 6.34
CA GLN A 252 16.79 27.02 6.09
C GLN A 252 16.83 26.41 4.69
N GLU A 253 17.65 26.99 3.82
CA GLU A 253 17.80 26.54 2.43
C GLU A 253 18.13 25.04 2.36
N GLY A 254 17.50 24.32 1.43
CA GLY A 254 17.73 22.89 1.23
C GLY A 254 17.19 21.98 2.34
N VAL A 255 16.42 22.51 3.30
CA VAL A 255 15.90 21.74 4.44
C VAL A 255 14.39 21.61 4.40
N LEU A 256 13.87 20.40 4.69
CA LEU A 256 12.43 20.16 4.93
C LEU A 256 12.25 19.45 6.27
N ASN A 257 11.55 20.10 7.21
CA ASN A 257 11.40 19.63 8.59
C ASN A 257 9.93 19.51 9.06
N SER A 258 9.67 18.56 9.96
CA SER A 258 8.35 18.34 10.56
C SER A 258 8.04 19.23 11.78
N GLY A 259 8.50 20.48 11.80
CA GLY A 259 8.48 21.34 13.00
C GLY A 259 7.35 22.38 13.07
N ASP A 260 6.79 22.78 11.94
CA ASP A 260 5.84 23.91 11.92
C ASP A 260 4.45 23.48 12.37
N ALA A 261 3.86 24.24 13.30
CA ALA A 261 2.49 24.06 13.75
C ALA A 261 1.52 24.29 12.57
N GLY A 262 1.16 23.20 11.89
CA GLY A 262 0.33 23.19 10.69
C GLY A 262 0.90 22.39 9.51
N SER A 263 2.19 22.01 9.57
CA SER A 263 2.81 21.19 8.53
C SER A 263 2.23 19.78 8.50
N LYS A 264 1.87 19.33 7.29
CA LYS A 264 1.45 17.93 7.05
C LYS A 264 2.66 16.98 7.00
N VAL A 265 3.89 17.49 6.98
CA VAL A 265 5.11 16.68 7.06
C VAL A 265 5.27 16.16 8.49
N ARG A 266 5.47 14.84 8.65
CA ARG A 266 5.56 14.21 9.97
C ARG A 266 6.79 13.34 10.06
N ASN A 267 7.57 13.54 11.14
CA ASN A 267 8.74 12.73 11.49
C ASN A 267 9.67 12.56 10.31
N LEU A 268 10.07 13.67 9.72
CA LEU A 268 10.88 13.69 8.51
C LEU A 268 11.78 14.91 8.60
N HIS A 269 13.07 14.68 8.42
CA HIS A 269 14.06 15.72 8.24
C HIS A 269 14.79 15.44 6.93
N VAL A 270 14.82 16.42 6.04
CA VAL A 270 15.50 16.30 4.76
C VAL A 270 16.54 17.38 4.67
N LEU A 271 17.75 16.99 4.30
CA LEU A 271 18.84 17.89 3.94
C LEU A 271 19.21 17.63 2.48
N CYS A 272 19.26 18.68 1.68
CA CYS A 272 19.67 18.62 0.28
C CYS A 272 20.82 19.58 0.04
N THR A 273 21.90 19.09 -0.56
CA THR A 273 23.05 19.89 -0.97
C THR A 273 23.40 19.57 -2.41
N LYS A 274 23.86 20.58 -3.16
CA LYS A 274 24.54 20.37 -4.43
C LYS A 274 26.00 19.94 -4.19
N THR A 275 26.45 18.87 -4.82
CA THR A 275 27.86 18.45 -4.78
C THR A 275 28.65 18.99 -5.97
N ASP A 276 27.97 19.22 -7.09
CA ASP A 276 28.44 19.93 -8.28
C ASP A 276 27.25 20.66 -8.96
N GLU A 277 27.37 21.16 -10.20
CA GLU A 277 26.30 21.94 -10.85
C GLU A 277 24.97 21.17 -10.97
N ASP A 278 25.03 19.86 -11.21
CA ASP A 278 23.88 19.01 -11.59
C ASP A 278 23.59 17.89 -10.59
N THR A 279 24.55 17.52 -9.75
CA THR A 279 24.44 16.42 -8.79
C THR A 279 23.90 16.91 -7.45
N LEU A 280 22.83 16.25 -7.00
CA LEU A 280 22.20 16.48 -5.72
C LEU A 280 22.55 15.35 -4.76
N ARG A 281 22.88 15.72 -3.52
CA ARG A 281 22.94 14.81 -2.38
C ARG A 281 21.77 15.12 -1.45
N LEU A 282 20.80 14.21 -1.42
CA LEU A 282 19.66 14.25 -0.50
C LEU A 282 19.87 13.26 0.65
N LYS A 283 19.75 13.74 1.88
CA LYS A 283 19.77 12.94 3.10
C LYS A 283 18.44 13.09 3.82
N ILE A 284 17.69 12.01 3.93
CA ILE A 284 16.41 11.93 4.62
C ILE A 284 16.59 11.14 5.91
N THR A 285 16.24 11.72 7.05
CA THR A 285 16.30 11.07 8.36
C THR A 285 14.93 11.06 9.04
N PHE A 286 14.62 9.96 9.73
CA PHE A 286 13.40 9.83 10.53
C PHE A 286 13.56 8.80 11.65
N ASP A 287 12.65 8.86 12.63
CA ASP A 287 12.58 7.92 13.75
C ASP A 287 11.54 6.82 13.47
N PRO A 288 11.94 5.56 13.17
CA PRO A 288 11.00 4.49 12.84
C PRO A 288 10.13 4.03 14.02
N THR A 289 10.42 4.44 15.26
CA THR A 289 9.62 4.06 16.44
C THR A 289 8.32 4.85 16.56
N LYS A 290 8.23 6.00 15.88
CA LYS A 290 7.05 6.88 15.95
C LYS A 290 5.89 6.36 15.10
N SER A 291 4.68 6.77 15.46
CA SER A 291 3.46 6.42 14.74
C SER A 291 2.52 7.63 14.72
N PHE A 292 1.98 7.95 13.54
CA PHE A 292 1.12 9.11 13.29
C PHE A 292 -0.28 8.69 12.83
N GLY A 293 -0.74 7.56 13.36
CA GLY A 293 -2.06 6.99 13.08
C GLY A 293 -2.16 6.24 11.76
N ARG A 294 -3.36 5.71 11.50
CA ARG A 294 -3.64 4.95 10.29
C ARG A 294 -3.62 5.83 9.04
N SER A 295 -3.31 5.24 7.89
CA SER A 295 -3.51 5.87 6.58
C SER A 295 -4.99 6.08 6.31
N SER A 296 -5.33 6.91 5.31
CA SER A 296 -6.74 7.11 4.90
C SER A 296 -7.46 5.80 4.58
N SER A 297 -6.75 4.82 4.03
CA SER A 297 -7.28 3.48 3.75
C SER A 297 -7.44 2.58 4.99
N GLY A 298 -6.90 2.97 6.15
CA GLY A 298 -6.90 2.17 7.37
C GLY A 298 -5.94 0.97 7.38
N LYS A 299 -5.30 0.63 6.23
CA LYS A 299 -4.50 -0.58 6.04
C LYS A 299 -3.08 -0.49 6.61
N SER A 300 -2.59 0.71 6.84
CA SER A 300 -1.20 0.94 7.25
C SER A 300 -1.13 2.01 8.34
N LEU A 301 -0.15 1.89 9.23
CA LEU A 301 0.22 2.94 10.17
C LEU A 301 1.31 3.80 9.54
N THR A 302 1.13 5.11 9.62
CA THR A 302 2.10 6.08 9.09
C THR A 302 3.20 6.27 10.13
N VAL A 303 4.45 6.07 9.72
CA VAL A 303 5.63 6.26 10.58
C VAL A 303 6.32 7.58 10.23
N SER A 304 6.47 7.85 8.94
CA SER A 304 7.01 9.11 8.43
C SER A 304 6.38 9.44 7.08
N THR A 305 6.13 10.72 6.81
CA THR A 305 5.56 11.13 5.53
C THR A 305 5.88 12.59 5.20
N SER A 306 6.13 12.83 3.91
CA SER A 306 6.15 14.19 3.34
C SER A 306 4.75 14.71 3.01
N SER A 307 3.70 13.89 3.15
CA SER A 307 2.31 14.21 2.79
C SER A 307 2.14 14.66 1.33
N GLY A 308 2.68 13.87 0.41
CA GLY A 308 2.69 14.15 -1.03
C GLY A 308 4.02 14.74 -1.49
N PHE A 309 4.04 15.27 -2.72
CA PHE A 309 5.25 15.88 -3.29
C PHE A 309 5.52 17.25 -2.66
N GLN A 310 6.63 17.34 -1.92
CA GLN A 310 7.13 18.59 -1.33
C GLN A 310 8.29 19.14 -2.18
N PRO A 311 8.35 20.46 -2.44
CA PRO A 311 9.48 21.05 -3.13
C PRO A 311 10.72 21.07 -2.22
N ILE A 312 11.90 20.91 -2.82
CA ILE A 312 13.19 21.19 -2.20
C ILE A 312 13.81 22.36 -2.94
N VAL A 313 14.15 23.41 -2.20
CA VAL A 313 14.62 24.69 -2.74
C VAL A 313 16.03 24.96 -2.22
N ILE A 314 16.96 25.32 -3.12
CA ILE A 314 18.33 25.74 -2.79
C ILE A 314 18.56 27.09 -3.47
N ASN A 315 19.05 28.09 -2.73
CA ASN A 315 19.29 29.45 -3.23
C ASN A 315 18.07 30.03 -3.96
N GLY A 316 16.87 29.85 -3.40
CA GLY A 316 15.60 30.30 -4.00
C GLY A 316 15.11 29.51 -5.22
N ASN A 317 15.89 28.54 -5.73
CA ASN A 317 15.53 27.73 -6.88
C ASN A 317 15.07 26.34 -6.46
N MET A 318 13.90 25.90 -6.95
CA MET A 318 13.44 24.52 -6.74
C MET A 318 14.37 23.58 -7.51
N VAL A 319 15.08 22.71 -6.78
CA VAL A 319 16.01 21.75 -7.37
C VAL A 319 15.36 20.40 -7.64
N CYS A 320 14.38 20.00 -6.82
CA CYS A 320 13.61 18.80 -7.04
C CYS A 320 12.32 18.80 -6.20
N ARG A 321 11.52 17.76 -6.36
CA ARG A 321 10.38 17.47 -5.48
C ARG A 321 10.52 16.08 -4.89
N ILE A 322 10.15 15.92 -3.63
CA ILE A 322 10.24 14.63 -2.95
C ILE A 322 8.86 14.15 -2.49
N GLN A 323 8.61 12.86 -2.65
CA GLN A 323 7.51 12.19 -1.98
C GLN A 323 8.06 11.00 -1.19
N PHE A 324 8.07 11.12 0.13
CA PHE A 324 8.57 10.10 1.03
C PHE A 324 7.44 9.54 1.90
N ASN A 325 7.41 8.22 2.05
CA ASN A 325 6.55 7.54 3.01
C ASN A 325 7.29 6.35 3.65
N ALA A 326 7.27 6.30 4.97
CA ALA A 326 7.57 5.11 5.76
C ALA A 326 6.28 4.66 6.46
N TYR A 327 5.90 3.40 6.27
CA TYR A 327 4.68 2.86 6.83
C TYR A 327 4.82 1.37 7.14
N ARG A 328 4.02 0.88 8.08
CA ARG A 328 3.90 -0.54 8.41
C ARG A 328 2.45 -1.01 8.33
N PRO A 329 2.17 -2.30 8.13
CA PRO A 329 0.80 -2.81 8.19
C PRO A 329 0.13 -2.40 9.49
N ALA A 330 -1.11 -1.91 9.41
CA ALA A 330 -1.88 -1.64 10.60
C ALA A 330 -2.48 -2.96 11.12
N PRO A 331 -2.50 -3.17 12.45
CA PRO A 331 -3.23 -4.30 13.03
C PRO A 331 -4.67 -4.33 12.53
N GLN A 332 -5.23 -5.52 12.32
CA GLN A 332 -6.66 -5.61 12.06
C GLN A 332 -7.45 -5.16 13.28
N LEU A 333 -8.58 -4.50 13.05
CA LEU A 333 -9.51 -4.13 14.11
C LEU A 333 -10.61 -5.18 14.11
N ASP A 334 -10.32 -6.32 14.75
CA ASP A 334 -11.33 -7.33 14.99
C ASP A 334 -12.23 -6.94 16.18
N LYS A 335 -13.26 -7.75 16.40
CA LYS A 335 -14.27 -7.50 17.43
C LYS A 335 -13.65 -7.43 18.83
N GLU A 336 -12.67 -8.28 19.10
CA GLU A 336 -11.98 -8.36 20.39
C GLU A 336 -11.11 -7.12 20.64
N THR A 337 -10.37 -6.67 19.62
CA THR A 337 -9.57 -5.44 19.69
C THR A 337 -10.43 -4.21 19.97
N VAL A 338 -11.59 -4.09 19.29
CA VAL A 338 -12.53 -2.98 19.52
C VAL A 338 -13.13 -3.07 20.93
N HIS A 339 -13.48 -4.28 21.37
CA HIS A 339 -14.02 -4.52 22.70
C HIS A 339 -13.03 -4.09 23.80
N ASP A 340 -11.79 -4.55 23.73
CA ASP A 340 -10.75 -4.23 24.71
C ASP A 340 -10.43 -2.74 24.76
N ALA A 341 -10.42 -2.08 23.60
CA ALA A 341 -10.21 -0.63 23.52
C ALA A 341 -11.35 0.15 24.17
N VAL A 342 -12.60 -0.25 23.96
CA VAL A 342 -13.76 0.34 24.65
C VAL A 342 -13.63 0.16 26.17
N PHE A 343 -13.26 -1.03 26.63
CA PHE A 343 -13.08 -1.30 28.06
C PHE A 343 -11.97 -0.43 28.66
N ARG A 344 -10.83 -0.25 27.96
CA ARG A 344 -9.78 0.66 28.43
C ARG A 344 -10.26 2.10 28.53
N VAL A 345 -10.93 2.61 27.49
CA VAL A 345 -11.48 3.97 27.48
C VAL A 345 -12.43 4.17 28.66
N LEU A 346 -13.39 3.25 28.86
CA LEU A 346 -14.41 3.40 29.91
C LEU A 346 -13.87 3.15 31.33
N LYS A 347 -12.88 2.27 31.51
CA LYS A 347 -12.23 2.05 32.83
C LYS A 347 -11.52 3.27 33.37
N THR A 348 -11.09 4.20 32.52
CA THR A 348 -10.47 5.46 32.97
C THR A 348 -11.48 6.47 33.51
N LYS A 349 -12.79 6.21 33.35
CA LYS A 349 -13.85 7.14 33.75
C LYS A 349 -14.35 6.85 35.17
N PRO A 350 -14.67 7.88 35.97
CA PRO A 350 -15.37 7.70 37.24
C PRO A 350 -16.72 7.03 37.05
N SER A 351 -17.11 6.15 37.98
CA SER A 351 -18.41 5.45 37.91
C SER A 351 -19.61 6.39 37.87
N SER A 352 -19.51 7.60 38.45
CA SER A 352 -20.53 8.65 38.40
C SER A 352 -20.81 9.16 36.99
N ASP A 353 -19.81 9.13 36.10
CA ASP A 353 -19.84 9.78 34.80
C ASP A 353 -20.28 8.83 33.69
N LEU A 354 -20.24 7.51 33.94
CA LEU A 354 -20.59 6.48 32.97
C LEU A 354 -22.05 6.57 32.51
N ASN A 355 -22.96 7.00 33.38
CA ASN A 355 -24.39 7.12 33.05
C ASN A 355 -24.73 8.40 32.25
N THR A 356 -23.82 9.38 32.21
CA THR A 356 -24.00 10.65 31.48
C THR A 356 -23.12 10.74 30.23
N LEU A 357 -22.18 9.80 30.05
CA LEU A 357 -21.28 9.77 28.91
C LEU A 357 -22.04 9.49 27.61
N SER A 358 -21.97 10.42 26.66
CA SER A 358 -22.55 10.21 25.34
C SER A 358 -21.71 9.20 24.55
N PHE A 359 -22.37 8.36 23.74
CA PHE A 359 -21.66 7.45 22.83
C PHE A 359 -20.75 8.20 21.84
N LYS A 360 -21.10 9.43 21.46
CA LYS A 360 -20.27 10.29 20.60
C LYS A 360 -18.93 10.62 21.27
N THR A 361 -18.93 10.86 22.58
CA THR A 361 -17.71 11.11 23.35
C THR A 361 -16.85 9.84 23.41
N VAL A 362 -17.44 8.69 23.73
CA VAL A 362 -16.74 7.39 23.72
C VAL A 362 -16.11 7.13 22.36
N LEU A 363 -16.85 7.36 21.27
CA LEU A 363 -16.36 7.10 19.92
C LEU A 363 -15.17 8.00 19.56
N LYS A 364 -15.16 9.25 20.02
CA LYS A 364 -14.03 10.18 19.82
C LYS A 364 -12.78 9.71 20.57
N GLU A 365 -12.93 9.31 21.82
CA GLU A 365 -11.81 8.78 22.61
C GLU A 365 -11.31 7.44 22.06
N LEU A 366 -12.22 6.60 21.56
CA LEU A 366 -11.89 5.35 20.89
C LEU A 366 -11.14 5.58 19.57
N GLN A 367 -11.45 6.66 18.84
CA GLN A 367 -10.67 7.05 17.66
C GLN A 367 -9.21 7.38 18.03
N GLU A 368 -9.01 8.12 19.12
CA GLU A 368 -7.67 8.47 19.61
C GLU A 368 -6.91 7.22 20.06
N GLU A 369 -7.56 6.37 20.87
CA GLU A 369 -7.01 5.09 21.37
C GLU A 369 -6.60 4.14 20.24
N LEU A 370 -7.42 4.02 19.19
CA LEU A 370 -7.17 3.12 18.05
C LEU A 370 -6.39 3.78 16.90
N GLY A 371 -6.02 5.05 17.05
CA GLY A 371 -5.32 5.83 16.02
C GLY A 371 -6.10 5.96 14.70
N LEU A 372 -7.44 6.06 14.80
CA LEU A 372 -8.35 6.21 13.67
C LEU A 372 -8.37 7.66 13.18
N ARG A 373 -8.47 7.83 11.86
CA ARG A 373 -8.79 9.14 11.26
C ARG A 373 -10.29 9.36 11.25
N GLU A 374 -10.68 10.63 11.13
CA GLU A 374 -12.08 11.02 10.94
C GLU A 374 -12.73 10.24 9.78
N GLY A 375 -13.93 9.70 10.04
CA GLY A 375 -14.68 8.83 9.15
C GLY A 375 -14.40 7.33 9.30
N GLN A 376 -13.24 6.91 9.85
CA GLN A 376 -12.90 5.49 9.99
C GLN A 376 -13.66 4.79 11.13
N GLU A 377 -14.13 5.55 12.11
CA GLU A 377 -14.96 5.09 13.23
C GLU A 377 -16.27 4.43 12.78
N THR A 378 -16.75 4.75 11.58
CA THR A 378 -17.95 4.14 11.00
C THR A 378 -17.83 2.62 10.89
N SER A 379 -16.61 2.12 10.62
CA SER A 379 -16.33 0.69 10.45
C SER A 379 -16.34 -0.11 11.76
N ILE A 380 -16.18 0.54 12.91
CA ILE A 380 -16.14 -0.11 14.23
C ILE A 380 -17.35 0.25 15.10
N LYS A 381 -18.28 1.06 14.56
CA LYS A 381 -19.32 1.72 15.35
C LYS A 381 -20.28 0.73 16.01
N GLU A 382 -20.68 -0.32 15.30
CA GLU A 382 -21.63 -1.32 15.84
C GLU A 382 -20.96 -2.20 16.89
N GLU A 383 -19.75 -2.70 16.62
CA GLU A 383 -18.94 -3.43 17.60
C GLU A 383 -18.68 -2.58 18.87
N ALA A 384 -18.36 -1.29 18.71
CA ALA A 384 -18.15 -0.39 19.83
C ALA A 384 -19.44 -0.22 20.66
N LYS A 385 -20.62 -0.09 20.05
CA LYS A 385 -21.89 -0.02 20.78
C LYS A 385 -22.14 -1.28 21.60
N ILE A 386 -21.87 -2.45 21.01
CA ILE A 386 -22.03 -3.74 21.69
C ILE A 386 -21.10 -3.78 22.91
N ALA A 387 -19.82 -3.45 22.74
CA ALA A 387 -18.85 -3.45 23.83
C ALA A 387 -19.20 -2.44 24.94
N VAL A 388 -19.67 -1.24 24.59
CA VAL A 388 -20.12 -0.24 25.58
C VAL A 388 -21.29 -0.78 26.40
N LYS A 389 -22.27 -1.43 25.75
CA LYS A 389 -23.40 -2.04 26.44
C LYS A 389 -22.93 -3.14 27.40
N THR A 390 -22.07 -4.03 26.94
CA THR A 390 -21.48 -5.10 27.77
C THR A 390 -20.78 -4.54 29.00
N PHE A 391 -19.94 -3.51 28.83
CA PHE A 391 -19.23 -2.88 29.95
C PHE A 391 -20.18 -2.29 30.99
N LEU A 392 -21.23 -1.58 30.56
CA LEU A 392 -22.20 -0.97 31.47
C LEU A 392 -23.03 -2.03 32.22
N ASP A 393 -23.39 -3.12 31.56
CA ASP A 393 -24.11 -4.23 32.18
C ASP A 393 -23.25 -4.94 33.23
N GLU A 394 -21.95 -5.15 32.96
CA GLU A 394 -21.01 -5.73 33.91
C GLU A 394 -20.77 -4.81 35.13
N ASN A 395 -20.58 -3.51 34.89
CA ASN A 395 -20.34 -2.56 35.97
C ASN A 395 -21.58 -2.38 36.87
N ARG A 396 -22.80 -2.50 36.32
CA ARG A 396 -24.02 -2.52 37.12
C ARG A 396 -24.07 -3.72 38.06
N ARG A 397 -23.69 -4.91 37.58
CA ARG A 397 -23.66 -6.14 38.38
C ARG A 397 -22.62 -6.12 39.49
N GLN A 398 -21.54 -5.35 39.34
CA GLN A 398 -20.50 -5.22 40.36
C GLN A 398 -20.85 -4.18 41.45
N ASN A 399 -21.76 -3.24 41.16
CA ASN A 399 -22.20 -2.19 42.08
C ASN A 399 -23.61 -2.45 42.67
N SER A 400 -24.26 -3.55 42.29
CA SER A 400 -25.50 -4.08 42.87
C SER A 400 -25.19 -5.24 43.79
#